data_AF-A0AAP0S8Y6-F1
#
_entry.id   AF-A0AAP0S8Y6-F1
#
_cell.length_a   1.000
_cell.length_b   1.000
_cell.length_c   1.000
_cell.angle_alpha   90.00
_cell.angle_beta   90.00
_cell.angle_gamma   90.00
#
_symmetry.space_group_name_H-M   'P 1'
#
loop_
_entity.id
_entity.type
_entity.pdbx_description
1 polymer ?
#
loop_
_entity_poly.entity_id
_entity_poly.type
_entity_poly.pdbx_seq_one_letter_code
_entity_poly.pdbx_strand_id
1 'polypeptide(L)'
;MAQYPTMLLLALFFVVAIPLAHSTITTELTNLVELRVAGVLSCSATGNPVDTTSQGIAGVNVVLVCNGGQTELGQAITNITGAYEVTLHLVDGLSFDTSTCFTTVRLPAVGSCTLLPPTGILQAPITIISLTQSVVGVVGVFVGGLFSVVSL
;
A
#
# COMPACT_ATOMS: atom_id res chain seq x y z
N MET A 1 -57.99 -19.29 -20.55
CA MET A 1 -56.72 -19.27 -21.32
C MET A 1 -56.55 -17.84 -21.82
N ALA A 2 -55.54 -17.03 -21.52
CA ALA A 2 -54.27 -17.11 -20.79
C ALA A 2 -53.95 -15.64 -20.39
N GLN A 3 -53.70 -15.30 -19.13
CA GLN A 3 -52.42 -15.40 -18.41
C GLN A 3 -51.31 -14.48 -18.96
N TYR A 4 -51.32 -13.19 -18.57
CA TYR A 4 -50.12 -12.34 -18.59
C TYR A 4 -50.13 -11.23 -17.51
N PRO A 5 -50.01 -11.55 -16.20
CA PRO A 5 -49.55 -10.56 -15.21
C PRO A 5 -48.06 -10.74 -14.84
N THR A 6 -47.37 -11.75 -15.40
CA THR A 6 -46.06 -12.23 -14.91
C THR A 6 -44.84 -11.73 -15.71
N MET A 7 -45.00 -10.77 -16.61
CA MET A 7 -43.88 -10.22 -17.41
C MET A 7 -43.36 -8.87 -16.92
N LEU A 8 -44.17 -8.11 -16.16
CA LEU A 8 -43.76 -6.79 -15.67
C LEU A 8 -42.86 -6.88 -14.42
N LEU A 9 -42.95 -7.96 -13.65
CA LEU A 9 -42.17 -8.12 -12.41
C LEU A 9 -40.72 -8.56 -12.63
N LEU A 10 -40.38 -9.15 -13.79
CA LEU A 10 -38.99 -9.53 -14.09
C LEU A 10 -38.10 -8.34 -14.50
N ALA A 11 -38.68 -7.21 -14.90
CA ALA A 11 -37.92 -6.04 -15.31
C ALA A 11 -37.28 -5.26 -14.13
N LEU A 12 -37.73 -5.52 -12.90
CA LEU A 12 -37.24 -4.82 -11.69
C LEU A 12 -36.04 -5.51 -11.01
N PHE A 13 -35.60 -6.69 -11.47
CA PHE A 13 -34.48 -7.41 -10.89
C PHE A 13 -33.11 -7.11 -11.51
N PHE A 14 -33.04 -6.28 -12.55
CA PHE A 14 -31.77 -5.77 -13.09
C PHE A 14 -31.37 -4.45 -12.40
N VAL A 15 -31.26 -4.47 -11.07
CA VAL A 15 -30.42 -3.49 -10.38
C VAL A 15 -28.99 -3.94 -10.66
N VAL A 16 -28.41 -3.34 -11.69
CA VAL A 16 -26.98 -3.46 -12.00
C VAL A 16 -26.22 -3.14 -10.73
N ALA A 17 -25.64 -4.16 -10.11
CA ALA A 17 -24.56 -3.97 -9.16
C ALA A 17 -23.46 -3.27 -9.97
N ILE A 18 -23.37 -1.95 -9.83
CA ILE A 18 -22.25 -1.18 -10.34
C ILE A 18 -21.07 -1.66 -9.49
N PRO A 19 -20.12 -2.46 -10.01
CA PRO A 19 -18.89 -2.63 -9.26
C PRO A 19 -18.33 -1.22 -9.11
N LEU A 20 -18.17 -0.76 -7.87
CA LEU A 20 -17.22 0.32 -7.58
C LEU A 20 -15.88 -0.23 -8.06
N ALA A 21 -15.55 0.03 -9.32
CA ALA A 21 -14.22 -0.12 -9.83
C ALA A 21 -13.38 0.90 -9.08
N HIS A 22 -12.85 0.50 -7.92
CA HIS A 22 -11.61 1.10 -7.45
C HIS A 22 -10.64 0.90 -8.61
N SER A 23 -10.37 1.98 -9.34
CA SER A 23 -9.39 1.95 -10.41
C SER A 23 -8.04 1.67 -9.75
N THR A 24 -7.69 0.41 -9.62
CA THR A 24 -6.30 0.00 -9.43
C THR A 24 -5.67 0.27 -10.77
N ILE A 25 -5.03 1.43 -10.91
CA ILE A 25 -4.17 1.72 -12.04
C ILE A 25 -3.04 0.70 -11.97
N THR A 26 -3.20 -0.44 -12.63
CA THR A 26 -2.14 -1.39 -12.93
C THR A 26 -1.30 -0.72 -14.01
N THR A 27 -0.38 0.14 -13.58
CA THR A 27 0.60 0.74 -14.49
C THR A 27 1.78 -0.19 -14.46
N GLU A 28 1.94 -0.99 -15.52
CA GLU A 28 3.24 -1.57 -15.77
C GLU A 28 4.19 -0.45 -16.17
N LEU A 29 5.18 -0.17 -15.32
CA LEU A 29 6.22 0.79 -15.64
C LEU A 29 7.35 0.07 -16.37
N THR A 30 7.61 0.53 -17.59
CA THR A 30 8.77 0.12 -18.39
C THR A 30 9.88 1.15 -18.23
N ASN A 31 11.15 0.69 -18.22
CA ASN A 31 12.34 1.52 -18.03
C ASN A 31 12.38 2.33 -16.73
N LEU A 32 11.84 1.77 -15.64
CA LEU A 32 12.03 2.32 -14.30
C LEU A 32 13.48 2.10 -13.88
N VAL A 33 14.23 3.18 -13.70
CA VAL A 33 15.65 3.15 -13.29
C VAL A 33 15.84 3.46 -11.82
N GLU A 34 14.87 4.14 -11.21
CA GLU A 34 14.87 4.44 -9.80
C GLU A 34 13.45 4.39 -9.23
N LEU A 35 13.34 3.78 -8.06
CA LEU A 35 12.12 3.59 -7.30
C LEU A 35 12.33 4.16 -5.90
N ARG A 36 11.50 5.13 -5.53
CA ARG A 36 11.45 5.67 -4.17
C ARG A 36 10.10 5.40 -3.54
N VAL A 37 10.10 4.71 -2.40
CA VAL A 37 8.89 4.43 -1.63
C VAL A 37 9.03 5.07 -0.25
N ALA A 38 8.24 6.10 0.02
CA ALA A 38 8.25 6.79 1.31
C ALA A 38 6.97 6.51 2.09
N GLY A 39 7.01 6.58 3.42
CA GLY A 39 5.83 6.42 4.25
C GLY A 39 6.10 6.70 5.72
N VAL A 40 5.08 6.53 6.54
CA VAL A 40 5.15 6.71 8.00
C VAL A 40 4.53 5.50 8.69
N LEU A 41 5.23 4.99 9.69
CA LEU A 41 4.74 4.01 10.65
C LEU A 41 4.44 4.74 11.97
N SER A 42 3.19 4.71 12.39
CA SER A 42 2.77 5.36 13.62
C SER A 42 1.87 4.49 14.49
N CYS A 43 1.91 4.80 15.77
CA CYS A 43 1.04 4.26 16.80
C CYS A 43 -0.08 5.25 17.07
N SER A 44 -1.32 4.80 17.05
CA SER A 44 -2.51 5.63 17.29
C SER A 44 -3.33 5.00 18.41
N ALA A 45 -3.84 5.80 19.34
CA ALA A 45 -4.75 5.30 20.38
C ALA A 45 -6.10 4.82 19.80
N THR A 46 -6.49 5.32 18.63
CA THR A 46 -7.77 5.00 17.99
C THR A 46 -7.63 4.00 16.83
N GLY A 47 -6.40 3.64 16.46
CA GLY A 47 -6.11 2.93 15.22
C GLY A 47 -6.25 3.80 13.96
N ASN A 48 -6.55 5.09 14.10
CA ASN A 48 -6.58 6.02 12.98
C ASN A 48 -5.20 6.66 12.76
N PRO A 49 -4.54 6.44 11.60
CA PRO A 49 -3.22 7.00 11.33
C PRO A 49 -3.20 8.54 11.19
N VAL A 50 -4.36 9.19 11.08
CA VAL A 50 -4.50 10.64 10.89
C VAL A 50 -4.89 11.36 12.19
N ASP A 51 -4.96 10.64 13.32
CA ASP A 51 -5.27 11.30 14.59
C ASP A 51 -4.10 12.13 15.12
N THR A 52 -4.42 13.18 15.89
CA THR A 52 -3.41 14.07 16.50
C THR A 52 -2.65 13.40 17.65
N THR A 53 -3.06 12.19 18.04
CA THR A 53 -2.39 11.37 19.04
C THR A 53 -1.38 10.39 18.43
N SER A 54 -1.22 10.41 17.10
CA SER A 54 -0.41 9.46 16.38
C SER A 54 1.08 9.74 16.61
N GLN A 55 1.79 8.79 17.21
CA GLN A 55 3.22 8.89 17.46
C GLN A 55 4.00 7.95 16.53
N GLY A 56 5.01 8.49 15.84
CA GLY A 56 5.90 7.69 15.00
C GLY A 56 6.66 6.61 15.77
N ILE A 57 6.83 5.43 15.15
CA ILE A 57 7.57 4.31 15.73
C ILE A 57 8.93 4.21 15.06
N ALA A 58 10.00 4.41 15.83
CA ALA A 58 11.39 4.45 15.35
C ALA A 58 12.08 3.08 15.40
N GLY A 59 13.08 2.87 14.54
CA GLY A 59 13.95 1.68 14.59
C GLY A 59 13.30 0.42 14.02
N VAL A 60 12.23 0.57 13.23
CA VAL A 60 11.49 -0.56 12.66
C VAL A 60 11.94 -0.79 11.23
N ASN A 61 12.22 -2.05 10.90
CA ASN A 61 12.56 -2.43 9.53
C ASN A 61 11.30 -2.53 8.66
N VAL A 62 11.26 -1.72 7.60
CA VAL A 62 10.22 -1.73 6.57
C VAL A 62 10.82 -2.36 5.33
N VAL A 63 10.19 -3.41 4.82
CA VAL A 63 10.65 -4.14 3.64
C VAL A 63 9.68 -3.93 2.49
N LEU A 64 10.19 -3.49 1.34
CA LEU A 64 9.44 -3.43 0.09
C LEU A 64 9.48 -4.80 -0.58
N VAL A 65 8.30 -5.38 -0.78
CA VAL A 65 8.13 -6.71 -1.39
C VAL A 65 7.23 -6.58 -2.60
N CYS A 66 7.60 -7.27 -3.69
CA CYS A 66 6.86 -7.31 -4.95
C CYS A 66 6.65 -8.76 -5.42
N ASN A 67 5.98 -8.93 -6.55
CA ASN A 67 5.64 -10.24 -7.13
C ASN A 67 4.79 -11.10 -6.18
N GLY A 68 3.79 -10.48 -5.53
CA GLY A 68 2.87 -11.18 -4.64
C GLY A 68 3.52 -11.67 -3.35
N GLY A 69 4.60 -11.02 -2.91
CA GLY A 69 5.29 -11.36 -1.67
C GLY A 69 6.53 -12.24 -1.83
N GLN A 70 6.92 -12.57 -3.07
CA GLN A 70 8.02 -13.51 -3.34
C GLN A 70 9.39 -12.83 -3.44
N THR A 71 9.43 -11.53 -3.69
CA THR A 71 10.67 -10.81 -3.97
C THR A 71 10.81 -9.59 -3.09
N GLU A 72 11.79 -9.62 -2.17
CA GLU A 72 12.22 -8.43 -1.44
C GLU A 72 13.10 -7.60 -2.36
N LEU A 73 12.70 -6.34 -2.59
CA LEU A 73 13.45 -5.43 -3.46
C LEU A 73 14.37 -4.52 -2.66
N GLY A 74 13.93 -4.08 -1.47
CA GLY A 74 14.66 -3.12 -0.64
C GLY A 74 14.08 -3.00 0.75
N GLN A 75 14.82 -2.31 1.62
CA GLN A 75 14.39 -2.09 2.99
C GLN A 75 14.90 -0.75 3.53
N ALA A 76 14.22 -0.23 4.54
CA ALA A 76 14.59 0.99 5.25
C ALA A 76 14.23 0.88 6.74
N ILE A 77 14.97 1.61 7.58
CA ILE A 77 14.67 1.72 9.01
C ILE A 77 13.92 3.03 9.28
N THR A 78 12.83 2.96 10.05
CA THR A 78 12.08 4.16 10.44
C THR A 78 12.89 5.06 11.36
N ASN A 79 12.81 6.37 11.14
CA ASN A 79 13.46 7.39 11.97
C ASN A 79 12.61 7.73 13.23
N ILE A 80 13.04 8.74 14.00
CA ILE A 80 12.34 9.17 15.24
C ILE A 80 10.90 9.65 15.04
N THR A 81 10.53 10.06 13.82
CA THR A 81 9.15 10.46 13.49
C THR A 81 8.35 9.30 12.89
N GLY A 82 8.91 8.08 12.85
CA GLY A 82 8.31 6.91 12.21
C GLY A 82 8.39 6.93 10.68
N ALA A 83 9.06 7.92 10.08
CA ALA A 83 9.16 8.04 8.63
C ALA A 83 10.24 7.11 8.08
N TYR A 84 10.00 6.57 6.89
CA TYR A 84 10.94 5.73 6.13
C TYR A 84 10.95 6.13 4.66
N GLU A 85 12.09 5.91 3.99
CA GLU A 85 12.23 6.01 2.53
C GLU A 85 13.08 4.83 2.05
N VAL A 86 12.50 3.99 1.20
CA VAL A 86 13.22 2.92 0.48
C VAL A 86 13.59 3.47 -0.88
N THR A 87 14.89 3.52 -1.20
CA THR A 87 15.40 3.93 -2.51
C THR A 87 16.06 2.74 -3.19
N LEU A 88 15.66 2.49 -4.44
CA LEU A 88 16.18 1.39 -5.24
C LEU A 88 16.59 1.90 -6.61
N HIS A 89 17.82 1.56 -7.00
CA HIS A 89 18.28 1.72 -8.36
C HIS A 89 18.07 0.40 -9.09
N LEU A 90 17.21 0.43 -10.10
CA LEU A 90 16.87 -0.73 -10.91
C LEU A 90 17.82 -0.73 -12.11
N VAL A 91 18.49 -1.85 -12.33
CA VAL A 91 19.24 -2.07 -13.57
C VAL A 91 18.25 -2.23 -14.73
N ASP A 92 18.57 -1.61 -15.87
CA ASP A 92 17.69 -1.42 -17.03
C ASP A 92 16.85 -2.66 -17.37
N GLY A 93 15.52 -2.48 -17.44
CA GLY A 93 14.59 -3.47 -18.01
C GLY A 93 13.67 -4.19 -17.02
N LEU A 94 13.64 -3.83 -15.74
CA LEU A 94 12.65 -4.38 -14.81
C LEU A 94 11.26 -3.79 -15.08
N SER A 95 10.35 -4.65 -15.54
CA SER A 95 8.91 -4.38 -15.53
C SER A 95 8.43 -4.32 -14.09
N PHE A 96 7.98 -3.15 -13.66
CA PHE A 96 7.50 -2.94 -12.30
C PHE A 96 5.98 -2.86 -12.29
N ASP A 97 5.33 -3.84 -11.67
CA ASP A 97 3.89 -3.84 -11.44
C ASP A 97 3.59 -3.49 -9.98
N THR A 98 3.12 -2.27 -9.78
CA THR A 98 2.74 -1.74 -8.46
C THR A 98 1.62 -2.51 -7.79
N SER A 99 0.77 -3.21 -8.55
CA SER A 99 -0.40 -3.92 -8.00
C SER A 99 -0.01 -5.15 -7.19
N THR A 100 1.19 -5.68 -7.42
CA THR A 100 1.74 -6.82 -6.68
C THR A 100 2.78 -6.41 -5.64
N CYS A 101 2.95 -5.11 -5.42
CA CYS A 101 3.94 -4.53 -4.54
C CYS A 101 3.32 -3.93 -3.28
N PHE A 102 3.99 -4.14 -2.16
CA PHE A 102 3.57 -3.65 -0.85
C PHE A 102 4.77 -3.53 0.07
N THR A 103 4.63 -2.64 1.05
CA THR A 103 5.58 -2.55 2.16
C THR A 103 5.11 -3.46 3.28
N THR A 104 6.06 -4.09 3.97
CA THR A 104 5.79 -4.96 5.10
C THR A 104 6.58 -4.55 6.33
N VAL A 105 5.97 -4.75 7.49
CA VAL A 105 6.57 -4.56 8.81
C VAL A 105 6.26 -5.78 9.66
N ARG A 106 7.29 -6.35 10.31
CA ARG A 106 7.10 -7.45 11.26
C ARG A 106 6.88 -6.91 12.66
N LEU A 107 5.87 -7.45 13.34
CA LEU A 107 5.58 -7.16 14.74
C LEU A 107 6.20 -8.21 15.67
N PRO A 108 6.61 -7.84 16.90
CA PRO A 108 6.46 -6.53 17.51
C PRO A 108 7.43 -5.50 16.92
N ALA A 109 6.88 -4.37 16.47
CA ALA A 109 7.66 -3.20 16.13
C ALA A 109 8.22 -2.62 17.44
N VAL A 110 9.54 -2.50 17.55
CA VAL A 110 10.20 -2.02 18.76
C VAL A 110 9.81 -0.56 19.00
N GLY A 111 9.18 -0.24 20.14
CA GLY A 111 8.71 1.12 20.45
C GLY A 111 7.74 1.18 21.63
N SER A 112 7.33 2.38 22.04
CA SER A 112 6.41 2.62 23.18
C SER A 112 4.94 2.31 22.89
N CYS A 113 4.65 1.50 21.88
CA CYS A 113 3.29 1.20 21.43
C CYS A 113 2.87 -0.21 21.85
N THR A 114 1.75 -0.33 22.55
CA THR A 114 1.12 -1.62 22.85
C THR A 114 0.37 -2.09 21.60
N LEU A 115 0.93 -3.00 20.80
CA LEU A 115 0.39 -3.36 19.49
C LEU A 115 -0.79 -4.33 19.59
N LEU A 116 -1.87 -4.07 18.84
CA LEU A 116 -2.92 -5.06 18.56
C LEU A 116 -3.10 -5.26 17.03
N PRO A 117 -2.80 -6.45 16.48
CA PRO A 117 -2.25 -7.63 17.14
C PRO A 117 -0.79 -7.42 17.59
N PRO A 118 -0.33 -8.07 18.68
CA PRO A 118 1.02 -7.87 19.23
C PRO A 118 2.13 -8.51 18.38
N THR A 119 1.76 -9.45 17.51
CA THR A 119 2.66 -10.16 16.60
C THR A 119 1.98 -10.30 15.24
N GLY A 120 2.77 -10.48 14.19
CA GLY A 120 2.26 -10.64 12.83
C GLY A 120 3.05 -9.81 11.83
N ILE A 121 2.46 -9.67 10.65
CA ILE A 121 3.01 -8.87 9.55
C ILE A 121 1.95 -7.84 9.18
N LEU A 122 2.32 -6.57 9.25
CA LEU A 122 1.53 -5.51 8.68
C LEU A 122 1.94 -5.35 7.23
N GLN A 123 0.95 -5.20 6.36
CA GLN A 123 1.15 -5.03 4.93
C GLN A 123 0.39 -3.78 4.48
N ALA A 124 1.08 -2.88 3.77
CA ALA A 124 0.47 -1.70 3.19
C ALA A 124 0.78 -1.64 1.69
N PRO A 125 -0.23 -1.46 0.82
CA PRO A 125 0.00 -1.29 -0.60
C PRO A 125 0.79 -0.01 -0.86
N ILE A 126 1.51 0.03 -1.97
CA ILE A 126 2.14 1.26 -2.45
C ILE A 126 1.28 1.91 -3.52
N THR A 127 1.27 3.24 -3.56
CA THR A 127 0.60 4.01 -4.61
C THR A 127 1.56 4.98 -5.28
N ILE A 128 1.34 5.21 -6.57
CA ILE A 128 2.17 6.12 -7.36
C ILE A 128 1.77 7.54 -7.04
N ILE A 129 2.74 8.40 -6.70
CA ILE A 129 2.53 9.84 -6.58
C ILE A 129 2.94 10.53 -7.86
N SER A 130 4.15 10.25 -8.34
CA SER A 130 4.69 10.93 -9.51
C SER A 130 5.69 10.05 -10.24
N LEU A 131 5.74 10.26 -11.55
CA LEU A 131 6.71 9.65 -12.45
C LEU A 131 7.43 10.79 -13.17
N THR A 132 8.75 10.81 -13.06
CA THR A 132 9.58 11.81 -13.73
C THR A 132 10.50 11.11 -14.73
N GLN A 133 10.50 11.61 -15.97
CA GLN A 133 11.43 11.10 -16.98
C GLN A 133 12.79 11.80 -16.82
N SER A 134 13.84 10.99 -16.77
CA SER A 134 15.23 11.40 -16.78
C SER A 134 15.89 10.96 -18.10
N VAL A 135 17.11 11.45 -18.35
CA VAL A 135 17.94 11.06 -19.50
C VAL A 135 18.26 9.57 -19.49
N VAL A 136 18.30 8.96 -18.31
CA VAL A 136 18.67 7.53 -18.11
C VAL A 136 17.43 6.62 -18.06
N GLY A 137 16.23 7.15 -17.78
CA GLY A 137 15.00 6.36 -17.67
C GLY A 137 13.95 7.03 -16.79
N VAL A 138 12.94 6.27 -16.34
CA VAL A 138 11.87 6.77 -15.47
C VAL A 138 12.27 6.67 -14.01
N VAL A 139 12.07 7.74 -13.26
CA VAL A 139 12.14 7.76 -11.79
C VAL A 139 10.72 7.78 -11.26
N GLY A 140 10.36 6.81 -10.43
CA GLY A 140 9.04 6.73 -9.81
C GLY A 140 9.09 7.04 -8.32
N VAL A 141 8.21 7.94 -7.88
CA VAL A 141 8.00 8.28 -6.48
C VAL A 141 6.65 7.71 -6.04
N PHE A 142 6.70 6.93 -4.97
CA PHE A 142 5.58 6.18 -4.44
C PHE A 142 5.44 6.45 -2.95
N VAL A 143 4.22 6.29 -2.46
CA VAL A 143 3.93 6.31 -1.02
C VAL A 143 3.41 4.96 -0.58
N GLY A 144 3.95 4.44 0.52
CA GLY A 144 3.38 3.30 1.21
C GLY A 144 2.14 3.73 1.99
N GLY A 145 1.10 2.90 2.01
CA GLY A 145 -0.06 3.12 2.86
C GLY A 145 0.33 3.37 4.32
N LEU A 146 -0.48 4.18 5.01
CA LEU A 146 -0.24 4.50 6.41
C LEU A 146 -0.39 3.24 7.27
N PHE A 147 0.66 2.89 8.01
CA PHE A 147 0.58 1.84 9.02
C PHE A 147 0.09 2.47 10.32
N SER A 148 -1.07 2.01 10.79
CA SER A 148 -1.61 2.37 12.09
C SER A 148 -1.78 1.14 12.95
N VAL A 149 -1.26 1.21 14.16
CA VAL A 149 -1.41 0.19 15.19
C VAL A 149 -2.09 0.82 16.39
N VAL A 150 -3.09 0.14 16.93
CA VAL A 150 -3.89 0.61 18.08
C VAL A 150 -3.07 0.45 19.36
N SER A 151 -2.88 1.52 20.15
CA SER A 151 -2.42 1.40 21.54
C SER A 151 -3.59 1.20 22.49
N LEU A 152 -3.56 0.12 23.28
CA LEU A 152 -4.42 -0.08 24.46
C LEU A 152 -3.92 0.70 25.67
#